data_AF-A0A318TZB3-F1
#
_entry.id   AF-A0A318TZB3-F1
#
_cell.length_a   1.000
_cell.length_b   1.000
_cell.length_c   1.000
_cell.angle_alpha   90.00
_cell.angle_beta   90.00
_cell.angle_gamma   90.00
#
_symmetry.space_group_name_H-M   'P 1'
#
loop_
_entity.id
_entity.type
_entity.pdbx_description
1 polymer ?
#
loop_
_entity_poly.entity_id
_entity_poly.type
_entity_poly.pdbx_seq_one_letter_code
_entity_poly.pdbx_strand_id
1 'polypeptide(L)'
;MRYEDFEAILRDMVATIAIDEDWYRATYPDVDQAIRDGVITRAQEHYIASGYFEGRLPCAVTVDEAWYFETYPDVAAAHAAGEVSSATQHFLLYGYAEGRKPHG
;
A
#
# COMPACT_ATOMS: atom_id res chain seq x y z
N MET A 1 2.56 25.21 11.86
CA MET A 1 1.77 24.53 10.82
C MET A 1 0.66 23.78 11.54
N ARG A 2 -0.60 23.97 11.14
CA ARG A 2 -1.71 23.19 11.72
C ARG A 2 -1.71 21.79 11.10
N TYR A 3 -2.33 20.84 11.78
CA TYR A 3 -2.43 19.46 11.28
C TYR A 3 -3.09 19.40 9.89
N GLU A 4 -4.16 20.17 9.67
CA GLU A 4 -4.83 20.28 8.37
C GLU A 4 -3.91 20.77 7.26
N ASP A 5 -3.02 21.73 7.57
CA ASP A 5 -2.06 22.26 6.60
C ASP A 5 -1.02 21.19 6.22
N PHE A 6 -0.60 20.36 7.18
CA PHE A 6 0.32 19.26 6.95
C PHE A 6 -0.34 18.14 6.12
N GLU A 7 -1.58 17.76 6.46
CA GLU A 7 -2.31 16.74 5.72
C GLU A 7 -2.56 17.16 4.26
N ALA A 8 -2.88 18.43 4.02
CA ALA A 8 -3.01 18.97 2.66
C ALA A 8 -1.72 18.82 1.86
N ILE A 9 -0.57 19.17 2.45
CA ILE A 9 0.74 18.99 1.80
C ILE A 9 1.02 17.52 1.50
N LEU A 10 0.67 16.60 2.41
CA LEU A 10 0.82 15.17 2.16
C LEU A 10 -0.06 14.70 1.01
N ARG A 11 -1.32 15.14 0.93
CA ARG A 11 -2.22 14.80 -0.17
C ARG A 11 -1.70 15.31 -1.51
N ASP A 12 -1.12 16.50 -1.55
CA ASP A 12 -0.48 17.04 -2.75
C ASP A 12 0.73 16.19 -3.18
N MET A 13 1.53 15.70 -2.23
CA MET A 13 2.63 14.78 -2.54
C MET A 13 2.12 13.43 -3.05
N VAL A 14 1.10 12.86 -2.38
CA VAL A 14 0.48 11.58 -2.75
C VAL A 14 -0.15 11.65 -4.14
N ALA A 15 -0.69 12.80 -4.53
CA ALA A 15 -1.28 13.00 -5.86
C ALA A 15 -0.28 12.82 -7.02
N THR A 16 1.04 12.85 -6.74
CA THR A 16 2.08 12.61 -7.74
C THR A 16 2.40 11.13 -7.96
N ILE A 17 1.88 10.24 -7.10
CA ILE A 17 2.13 8.79 -7.19
C ILE A 17 1.31 8.21 -8.34
N ALA A 18 1.99 7.47 -9.22
CA ALA A 18 1.33 6.74 -10.29
C ALA A 18 0.52 5.56 -9.71
N ILE A 19 -0.75 5.48 -10.10
CA ILE A 19 -1.67 4.42 -9.69
C ILE A 19 -1.92 3.51 -10.88
N ASP A 20 -1.83 2.20 -10.66
CA ASP A 20 -2.30 1.21 -11.63
C ASP A 20 -3.80 1.00 -11.39
N GLU A 21 -4.62 1.67 -12.20
CA GLU A 21 -6.09 1.69 -12.04
C GLU A 21 -6.70 0.29 -12.07
N ASP A 22 -6.29 -0.55 -13.02
CA ASP A 22 -6.86 -1.89 -13.20
C ASP A 22 -6.45 -2.81 -12.04
N TRP A 23 -5.17 -2.76 -11.65
CA TRP A 23 -4.70 -3.51 -10.50
C TRP A 23 -5.35 -3.06 -9.20
N TYR A 24 -5.51 -1.76 -8.99
CA TYR A 24 -6.08 -1.20 -7.77
C TYR A 24 -7.55 -1.63 -7.62
N ARG A 25 -8.34 -1.55 -8.70
CA ARG A 25 -9.73 -2.00 -8.72
C ARG A 25 -9.86 -3.51 -8.49
N ALA A 26 -8.96 -4.31 -9.06
CA ALA A 26 -8.93 -5.76 -8.83
C ALA A 26 -8.55 -6.12 -7.38
N THR A 27 -7.68 -5.31 -6.76
CA THR A 27 -7.14 -5.55 -5.41
C THR A 27 -8.08 -5.05 -4.32
N TYR A 28 -8.83 -3.98 -4.57
CA TYR A 28 -9.71 -3.32 -3.62
C TYR A 28 -11.16 -3.29 -4.13
N PRO A 29 -11.93 -4.38 -3.92
CA PRO A 29 -13.29 -4.51 -4.47
C PRO A 29 -14.28 -3.44 -3.99
N ASP A 30 -14.06 -2.89 -2.80
CA ASP A 30 -14.85 -1.78 -2.25
C ASP A 30 -14.69 -0.50 -3.09
N VAL A 31 -13.47 -0.22 -3.54
CA VAL A 31 -13.17 0.92 -4.41
C VAL A 31 -13.72 0.70 -5.80
N ASP A 32 -13.55 -0.51 -6.35
CA ASP A 32 -14.13 -0.85 -7.65
C ASP A 32 -15.66 -0.74 -7.65
N GLN A 33 -16.31 -1.17 -6.57
CA GLN A 33 -17.76 -1.00 -6.41
C GLN A 33 -18.15 0.47 -6.35
N ALA A 34 -17.42 1.30 -5.59
CA ALA A 34 -17.67 2.74 -5.52
C ALA A 34 -17.51 3.44 -6.88
N ILE A 35 -16.57 2.99 -7.72
CA ILE A 35 -16.41 3.46 -9.11
C ILE A 35 -17.61 3.03 -9.97
N ARG A 36 -18.02 1.76 -9.88
CA ARG A 36 -19.16 1.24 -10.64
C ARG A 36 -20.48 1.93 -10.29
N ASP A 37 -20.64 2.31 -9.02
CA ASP A 37 -21.82 3.03 -8.52
C ASP A 37 -21.75 4.55 -8.80
N GLY A 38 -20.64 5.05 -9.35
CA GLY A 38 -20.44 6.46 -9.68
C GLY A 38 -20.24 7.37 -8.46
N VAL A 39 -19.88 6.81 -7.30
CA VAL A 39 -19.56 7.57 -6.08
C VAL A 39 -18.21 8.30 -6.23
N ILE A 40 -17.27 7.65 -6.89
CA ILE A 40 -15.97 8.19 -7.30
C ILE A 40 -15.75 7.83 -8.77
N THR A 41 -14.89 8.55 -9.48
CA THR A 41 -14.67 8.32 -10.91
C THR A 41 -13.50 7.38 -11.17
N ARG A 42 -12.46 7.42 -10.33
CA ARG A 42 -11.18 6.73 -10.54
C ARG A 42 -10.56 6.26 -9.23
N ALA A 43 -9.76 5.21 -9.29
CA ALA A 43 -8.98 4.69 -8.16
C ALA A 43 -8.05 5.75 -7.55
N GLN A 44 -7.50 6.64 -8.38
CA GLN A 44 -6.66 7.74 -7.92
C GLN A 44 -7.37 8.65 -6.92
N GLU A 45 -8.66 8.93 -7.11
CA GLU A 45 -9.45 9.76 -6.20
C GLU A 45 -9.49 9.13 -4.80
N HIS A 46 -9.78 7.83 -4.73
CA HIS A 46 -9.76 7.09 -3.48
C HIS A 46 -8.36 7.07 -2.86
N TYR A 47 -7.33 6.80 -3.65
CA TYR A 47 -5.97 6.69 -3.14
C TYR A 47 -5.48 7.97 -2.47
N ILE A 48 -5.70 9.12 -3.11
CA ILE A 48 -5.34 10.45 -2.59
C ILE A 48 -6.19 10.80 -1.36
N ALA A 49 -7.50 10.50 -1.40
CA ALA A 49 -8.44 10.86 -0.34
C ALA A 49 -8.28 9.99 0.91
N SER A 50 -7.93 8.71 0.77
CA SER A 50 -7.92 7.78 1.90
C SER A 50 -6.92 6.64 1.72
N GLY A 51 -6.81 6.05 0.53
CA GLY A 51 -6.04 4.82 0.32
C GLY A 51 -4.58 4.87 0.80
N TYR A 52 -3.86 5.96 0.57
CA TYR A 52 -2.50 6.12 1.11
C TYR A 52 -2.46 6.08 2.64
N PHE A 53 -3.38 6.79 3.30
CA PHE A 53 -3.48 6.87 4.76
C PHE A 53 -4.02 5.58 5.38
N GLU A 54 -4.73 4.77 4.61
CA GLU A 54 -5.17 3.42 4.96
C GLU A 54 -4.07 2.37 4.78
N GLY A 55 -2.91 2.72 4.23
CA GLY A 55 -1.84 1.77 3.93
C GLY A 55 -2.14 0.88 2.73
N ARG A 56 -3.01 1.31 1.80
CA ARG A 56 -3.23 0.61 0.53
C ARG A 56 -2.06 0.89 -0.41
N LEU A 57 -1.64 -0.12 -1.14
CA LEU A 57 -0.65 0.00 -2.21
C LEU A 57 -1.28 0.59 -3.49
N PRO A 58 -0.56 1.43 -4.25
CA PRO A 58 -1.05 2.04 -5.50
C PRO A 58 -0.93 1.14 -6.73
N CYS A 59 -0.09 0.11 -6.66
CA CYS A 59 0.22 -0.82 -7.75
C CYS A 59 0.80 -2.13 -7.20
N ALA A 60 0.96 -3.12 -8.08
CA ALA A 60 1.67 -4.34 -7.75
C ALA A 60 3.13 -4.03 -7.40
N VAL A 61 3.62 -4.64 -6.31
CA VAL A 61 5.01 -4.47 -5.85
C VAL A 61 5.72 -5.82 -5.87
N THR A 62 6.90 -5.84 -6.49
CA THR A 62 7.83 -6.97 -6.40
C THR A 62 8.63 -6.85 -5.10
N VAL A 63 8.69 -7.92 -4.33
CA VAL A 63 9.47 -8.00 -3.09
C VAL A 63 10.68 -8.89 -3.31
N ASP A 64 11.88 -8.38 -3.00
CA ASP A 64 13.09 -9.19 -2.92
C ASP A 64 13.09 -9.91 -1.58
N GLU A 65 12.64 -11.16 -1.57
CA GLU A 65 12.46 -11.93 -0.34
C GLU A 65 13.75 -12.15 0.45
N ALA A 66 14.87 -12.40 -0.23
CA ALA A 66 16.14 -12.62 0.44
C ALA A 66 16.62 -11.34 1.14
N TRP A 67 16.60 -10.21 0.42
CA TRP A 67 16.94 -8.92 0.99
C TRP A 67 15.98 -8.51 2.11
N TYR A 68 14.68 -8.80 1.94
CA TYR A 68 13.65 -8.44 2.91
C TYR A 68 13.84 -9.17 4.24
N PHE A 69 14.08 -10.49 4.21
CA PHE A 69 14.34 -11.25 5.44
C PHE A 69 15.68 -10.91 6.09
N GLU A 70 16.71 -10.55 5.30
CA GLU A 70 17.96 -10.03 5.84
C GLU A 70 17.76 -8.67 6.54
N THR A 71 16.96 -7.79 5.94
CA THR A 71 16.70 -6.43 6.45
C THR A 71 15.72 -6.41 7.63
N TYR A 72 14.78 -7.36 7.67
CA TYR A 72 13.71 -7.45 8.65
C TYR A 72 13.72 -8.79 9.40
N PRO A 73 14.62 -8.97 10.38
CA PRO A 73 14.79 -10.24 11.09
C PRO A 73 13.56 -10.71 11.88
N ASP A 74 12.69 -9.78 12.29
CA ASP A 74 11.41 -10.08 12.93
C ASP A 74 10.46 -10.83 12.00
N VAL A 75 10.41 -10.43 10.73
CA VAL A 75 9.60 -11.10 9.70
C VAL A 75 10.22 -12.44 9.33
N ALA A 76 11.55 -12.53 9.25
CA ALA A 76 12.24 -13.80 9.03
C ALA A 76 11.94 -14.81 10.15
N ALA A 77 11.89 -14.36 11.41
CA ALA A 77 11.51 -15.20 12.54
C ALA A 77 10.04 -15.65 12.46
N ALA A 78 9.12 -14.73 12.15
CA ALA A 78 7.70 -15.06 11.95
C ALA A 78 7.49 -16.05 10.79
N HIS A 79 8.28 -15.94 9.72
CA HIS A 79 8.28 -16.89 8.62
C HIS A 79 8.77 -18.28 9.05
N ALA A 80 9.89 -18.35 9.79
CA ALA A 80 10.41 -19.60 10.33
C ALA A 80 9.44 -20.27 11.33
N ALA A 81 8.62 -19.48 12.03
CA ALA A 81 7.55 -19.96 12.91
C ALA A 81 6.27 -20.38 12.17
N GLY A 82 6.17 -20.12 10.85
CA GLY A 82 5.00 -20.41 10.03
C GLY A 82 3.84 -19.42 10.20
N GLU A 83 4.07 -18.28 10.85
CA GLU A 83 3.08 -17.21 11.04
C GLU A 83 2.92 -16.34 9.79
N VAL A 84 4.00 -16.22 9.01
CA VAL A 84 4.07 -15.52 7.73
C VAL A 84 4.49 -16.52 6.64
N SER A 85 3.76 -16.57 5.53
CA SER A 85 4.07 -17.53 4.45
C SER A 85 5.18 -17.07 3.52
N SER A 86 5.38 -15.77 3.35
CA SER A 86 6.42 -15.19 2.49
C SER A 86 6.70 -13.71 2.82
N ALA A 87 7.83 -13.18 2.39
CA ALA A 87 8.13 -11.75 2.53
C ALA A 87 7.10 -10.90 1.76
N THR A 88 6.67 -11.36 0.59
CA THR A 88 5.62 -10.72 -0.20
C THR A 88 4.31 -10.63 0.58
N GLN A 89 3.87 -11.73 1.20
CA GLN A 89 2.65 -11.72 2.00
C GLN A 89 2.74 -10.68 3.14
N HIS A 90 3.86 -10.69 3.88
CA HIS A 90 4.06 -9.73 4.96
C HIS A 90 4.06 -8.29 4.45
N PHE A 91 4.78 -8.01 3.36
CA PHE A 91 4.88 -6.67 2.81
C PHE A 91 3.52 -6.12 2.37
N LEU A 92 2.73 -6.93 1.66
CA LEU A 92 1.42 -6.52 1.15
C LEU A 92 0.40 -6.29 2.28
N LEU A 93 0.47 -7.05 3.37
CA LEU A 93 -0.48 -6.92 4.49
C LEU A 93 -0.06 -5.88 5.53
N TYR A 94 1.24 -5.74 5.78
CA TYR A 94 1.76 -4.94 6.89
C TYR A 94 2.91 -4.04 6.47
N GLY A 95 3.89 -4.59 5.73
CA GLY A 95 5.15 -3.91 5.48
C GLY A 95 5.02 -2.53 4.82
N TYR A 96 4.10 -2.35 3.87
CA TYR A 96 3.88 -1.03 3.27
C TYR A 96 3.37 0.01 4.29
N ALA A 97 2.35 -0.35 5.07
CA ALA A 97 1.80 0.51 6.12
C ALA A 97 2.80 0.80 7.24
N GLU A 98 3.71 -0.13 7.51
CA GLU A 98 4.83 0.03 8.45
C GLU A 98 5.99 0.86 7.88
N GLY A 99 5.94 1.26 6.60
CA GLY A 99 7.02 2.01 5.94
C GLY A 99 8.26 1.17 5.61
N ARG A 100 8.13 -0.16 5.58
CA ARG A 100 9.20 -1.06 5.14
C ARG A 100 9.42 -0.92 3.64
N LYS A 101 10.65 -1.18 3.19
CA LYS A 101 10.99 -1.23 1.77
C LYS A 101 10.87 -2.67 1.27
N PRO A 102 10.40 -2.89 0.04
CA PRO A 102 10.27 -4.24 -0.52
C PRO A 102 11.58 -4.79 -1.13
N HIS A 103 12.58 -3.94 -1.33
CA HIS A 103 13.88 -4.27 -1.96
C HIS A 103 14.95 -3.22 -1.62
N GLY A 104 16.22 -3.57 -1.87
CA GLY A 104 17.41 -2.73 -1.66
C GLY A 104 17.81 -1.86 -2.84
#